data_AF-G0P9N4-F1
#
_entry.id   AF-G0P9N4-F1
#
_cell.length_a   1.000
_cell.length_b   1.000
_cell.length_c   1.000
_cell.angle_alpha   90.00
_cell.angle_beta   90.00
_cell.angle_gamma   90.00
#
_symmetry.space_group_name_H-M   'P 1'
#
loop_
_entity.id
_entity.type
_entity.pdbx_description
1 polymer ?
#
loop_
_entity_poly.entity_id
_entity_poly.type
_entity_poly.pdbx_seq_one_letter_code
_entity_poly.pdbx_strand_id
1 'polypeptide(L)'
;MNESCIIPTSPLLLNLSHVLVCVTAPVYISTCYILIFKCPAFFNQYRSVLLRHIFTCIFMEYFMDIIWQLTVVVPYSALCSMGLGYQYSVLMFSIVVAGLCATGISIMHMFEYRRNAVTDDSIKVLKRVITGVKYYHYFMMTSCMCLLIASYSHLADQKEFKMNIQSKFGSLPSYIWCDNCMFINTDSTTVLIFVGLAASSQPLAAVYFGLSVYASKLGLQKLRNSLSQKTISIQRNFLYSLYLQTAVHVIFISVPLGIFFISFIVYIPQSAMCKNFKSLKFQVSIFSDMSYILVAMCTQHGSLSTLALLMSNKPLYSVFTKTFLRMKLNLRGADRVSALEASSWYRSATSPNRERIVK
;
A
#
# COMPACT_ATOMS: atom_id res chain seq x y z
N MET A 1 23.09 30.01 19.15
CA MET A 1 23.29 29.41 17.81
C MET A 1 22.03 29.68 17.02
N ASN A 2 22.16 30.29 15.84
CA ASN A 2 21.02 30.57 14.97
C ASN A 2 20.68 29.27 14.23
N GLU A 3 19.98 28.35 14.90
CA GLU A 3 19.65 27.04 14.35
C GLU A 3 18.45 27.15 13.41
N SER A 4 18.70 27.19 12.11
CA SER A 4 17.64 27.06 11.13
C SER A 4 17.15 25.61 11.12
N CYS A 5 15.93 25.34 11.59
CA CYS A 5 15.23 24.06 11.43
C CYS A 5 14.80 23.77 9.98
N ILE A 6 15.41 24.47 9.02
CA ILE A 6 15.15 24.35 7.60
C ILE A 6 16.02 23.21 7.07
N ILE A 7 15.37 22.16 6.57
CA ILE A 7 16.07 21.08 5.89
C ILE A 7 16.57 21.61 4.55
N PRO A 8 17.85 21.44 4.20
CA PRO A 8 18.38 21.81 2.89
C PRO A 8 17.83 20.85 1.84
N THR A 9 16.60 21.10 1.37
CA THR A 9 15.92 20.32 0.34
C THR A 9 16.07 21.01 -1.01
N SER A 10 16.32 20.24 -2.07
CA SER A 10 16.42 20.84 -3.40
C SER A 10 15.05 21.37 -3.86
N PRO A 11 14.99 22.51 -4.58
CA PRO A 11 13.72 23.03 -5.10
C PRO A 11 12.99 22.05 -6.02
N LEU A 12 13.74 21.19 -6.72
CA LEU A 12 13.20 20.13 -7.56
C LEU A 12 12.34 19.15 -6.75
N LEU A 13 12.81 18.77 -5.56
CA LEU A 13 12.14 17.79 -4.71
C LEU A 13 10.88 18.36 -4.04
N LEU A 14 10.93 19.63 -3.63
CA LEU A 14 9.75 20.33 -3.14
C LEU A 14 8.67 20.43 -4.22
N ASN A 15 9.07 20.67 -5.47
CA ASN A 15 8.15 20.74 -6.60
C ASN A 15 7.67 19.35 -7.08
N LEU A 16 8.44 18.28 -6.83
CA LEU A 16 8.13 16.94 -7.30
C LEU A 16 6.83 16.41 -6.69
N SER A 17 6.60 16.60 -5.39
CA SER A 17 5.35 16.16 -4.74
C SER A 17 4.13 16.85 -5.34
N HIS A 18 4.21 18.17 -5.57
CA HIS A 18 3.14 18.93 -6.21
C HIS A 18 2.87 18.47 -7.65
N VAL A 19 3.92 18.19 -8.43
CA VAL A 19 3.79 17.65 -9.78
C VAL A 19 3.15 16.25 -9.76
N LEU A 20 3.58 15.38 -8.83
CA LEU A 20 3.04 14.03 -8.70
C LEU A 20 1.54 14.07 -8.37
N VAL A 21 1.11 14.91 -7.42
CA VAL A 21 -0.33 15.10 -7.09
C VAL A 21 -1.14 15.53 -8.32
N CYS A 22 -0.61 16.45 -9.14
CA CYS A 22 -1.27 16.86 -10.38
C CYS A 22 -1.39 15.72 -11.41
N VAL A 23 -0.44 14.78 -11.43
CA VAL A 23 -0.44 13.61 -12.32
C VAL A 23 -1.36 12.50 -11.80
N THR A 24 -1.46 12.31 -10.48
CA THR A 24 -2.27 11.24 -9.88
C THR A 24 -3.74 11.60 -9.73
N ALA A 25 -4.07 12.88 -9.52
CA ALA A 25 -5.46 13.33 -9.38
C ALA A 25 -6.36 12.90 -10.56
N PRO A 26 -5.96 13.03 -11.84
CA PRO A 26 -6.75 12.53 -12.97
C PRO A 26 -7.06 11.03 -12.91
N VAL A 27 -6.11 10.21 -12.43
CA VAL A 27 -6.29 8.75 -12.30
C VAL A 27 -7.39 8.45 -11.28
N TYR A 28 -7.34 9.09 -10.12
CA TYR A 28 -8.35 8.92 -9.08
C TYR A 28 -9.72 9.46 -9.51
N ILE A 29 -9.77 10.68 -10.06
CA ILE A 29 -11.01 11.31 -10.49
C ILE A 29 -11.71 10.45 -11.55
N SER A 30 -10.98 10.01 -12.58
CA SER A 30 -11.54 9.19 -13.66
C SER A 30 -12.01 7.82 -13.15
N THR A 31 -11.23 7.17 -12.30
CA THR A 31 -11.59 5.85 -11.74
C THR A 31 -12.80 5.96 -10.80
N CYS A 32 -12.81 6.92 -9.88
CA CYS A 32 -13.94 7.16 -8.99
C CYS A 32 -15.21 7.53 -9.76
N TYR A 33 -15.10 8.37 -10.78
CA TYR A 33 -16.23 8.72 -11.64
C TYR A 33 -16.85 7.48 -12.30
N ILE A 34 -16.01 6.60 -12.86
CA ILE A 34 -16.48 5.35 -13.48
C ILE A 34 -17.13 4.44 -12.44
N LEU A 35 -16.50 4.27 -11.27
CA LEU A 35 -17.01 3.39 -10.23
C LEU A 35 -18.32 3.91 -9.62
N ILE A 36 -18.50 5.22 -9.48
CA ILE A 36 -19.70 5.79 -8.86
C ILE A 36 -20.85 5.86 -9.87
N PHE A 37 -20.60 6.42 -11.06
CA PHE A 37 -21.67 6.81 -11.99
C PHE A 37 -21.84 5.88 -13.20
N LYS A 38 -20.81 5.09 -13.56
CA LYS A 38 -20.81 4.23 -14.76
C LYS A 38 -20.44 2.78 -14.45
N CYS A 39 -20.63 2.36 -13.20
CA CYS A 39 -20.22 1.04 -12.75
C CYS A 39 -21.03 -0.04 -13.48
N PRO A 40 -20.40 -1.05 -14.11
CA PRO A 40 -21.11 -2.19 -14.64
C PRO A 40 -21.90 -2.89 -13.53
N ALA A 41 -23.14 -3.32 -13.79
CA ALA A 41 -24.01 -3.97 -12.79
C ALA A 41 -23.34 -5.19 -12.10
N PHE A 42 -22.53 -5.93 -12.85
CA PHE A 42 -21.70 -7.04 -12.37
C PHE A 42 -20.69 -6.64 -11.27
N PHE A 43 -20.25 -5.38 -11.26
CA PHE A 43 -19.21 -4.88 -10.36
C PHE A 43 -19.76 -4.25 -9.08
N ASN A 44 -21.08 -4.12 -8.95
CA ASN A 44 -21.70 -3.27 -7.93
C ASN A 44 -21.48 -3.78 -6.49
N GLN A 45 -21.39 -5.10 -6.28
CA GLN A 45 -21.05 -5.69 -4.98
C GLN A 45 -19.57 -5.51 -4.62
N TYR A 46 -18.67 -5.55 -5.61
CA TYR A 46 -17.23 -5.31 -5.40
C TYR A 46 -16.88 -3.82 -5.29
N ARG A 47 -17.71 -2.95 -5.88
CA ARG A 47 -17.54 -1.49 -5.91
C ARG A 47 -17.26 -0.92 -4.52
N SER A 48 -18.03 -1.31 -3.51
CA SER A 48 -17.85 -0.77 -2.16
C SER A 48 -16.48 -1.12 -1.57
N VAL A 49 -16.03 -2.36 -1.75
CA VAL A 49 -14.71 -2.82 -1.28
C VAL A 49 -13.61 -2.05 -1.98
N LEU A 50 -13.73 -1.89 -3.30
CA LEU A 50 -12.74 -1.19 -4.10
C LEU A 50 -12.69 0.31 -3.81
N LEU A 51 -13.84 0.97 -3.68
CA LEU A 51 -13.90 2.39 -3.34
C LEU A 51 -13.26 2.65 -1.99
N ARG A 52 -13.53 1.81 -0.96
CA ARG A 52 -12.84 1.94 0.33
C ARG A 52 -11.33 1.88 0.18
N HIS A 53 -10.80 0.93 -0.58
CA HIS A 53 -9.36 0.82 -0.84
C HIS A 53 -8.82 2.08 -1.54
N ILE A 54 -9.48 2.54 -2.60
CA ILE A 54 -9.08 3.75 -3.33
C ILE A 54 -9.09 4.98 -2.42
N PHE A 55 -10.11 5.16 -1.57
CA PHE A 55 -10.16 6.28 -0.63
C PHE A 55 -9.07 6.21 0.43
N THR A 56 -8.75 5.02 0.96
CA THR A 56 -7.60 4.83 1.86
C THR A 56 -6.30 5.20 1.17
N CYS A 57 -6.12 4.81 -0.10
CA CYS A 57 -4.96 5.22 -0.89
C CYS A 57 -4.90 6.73 -1.10
N ILE A 58 -5.99 7.38 -1.53
CA ILE A 58 -6.06 8.86 -1.71
C ILE A 58 -5.67 9.57 -0.42
N PHE A 59 -6.24 9.14 0.71
CA PHE A 59 -5.90 9.69 2.02
C PHE A 59 -4.40 9.58 2.31
N MET A 60 -3.82 8.39 2.09
CA MET A 60 -2.41 8.14 2.33
C MET A 60 -1.48 8.96 1.43
N GLU A 61 -1.75 9.02 0.12
CA GLU A 61 -0.92 9.80 -0.80
C GLU A 61 -0.96 11.29 -0.42
N TYR A 62 -2.16 11.84 -0.24
CA TYR A 62 -2.34 13.25 0.12
C TYR A 62 -1.73 13.59 1.48
N PHE A 63 -1.90 12.70 2.46
CA PHE A 63 -1.31 12.88 3.78
C PHE A 63 0.22 12.93 3.72
N MET A 64 0.84 12.01 2.97
CA MET A 64 2.29 11.96 2.80
C MET A 64 2.83 13.15 1.99
N ASP A 65 2.20 13.50 0.86
CA ASP A 65 2.68 14.53 -0.08
C ASP A 65 2.40 15.97 0.37
N ILE A 66 1.30 16.22 1.09
CA ILE A 66 0.86 17.58 1.44
C ILE A 66 0.99 17.86 2.94
N ILE A 67 0.51 16.95 3.78
CA ILE A 67 0.43 17.20 5.23
C ILE A 67 1.77 16.92 5.92
N TRP A 68 2.37 15.76 5.67
CA TRP A 68 3.60 15.35 6.32
C TRP A 68 4.85 15.81 5.57
N GLN A 69 4.85 15.73 4.23
CA GLN A 69 6.02 15.98 3.38
C GLN A 69 7.27 15.29 3.93
N LEU A 70 7.16 13.97 4.08
CA LEU A 70 8.22 13.17 4.69
C LEU A 70 9.51 13.27 3.85
N THR A 71 10.62 13.51 4.54
CA THR A 71 11.97 13.40 3.99
C THR A 71 12.76 12.42 4.84
N VAL A 72 13.39 11.44 4.19
CA VAL A 72 14.29 10.49 4.85
C VAL A 72 15.72 10.96 4.68
N VAL A 73 16.38 11.26 5.80
CA VAL A 73 17.77 11.75 5.82
C VAL A 73 18.72 10.57 5.95
N VAL A 74 19.40 10.23 4.86
CA VAL A 74 20.43 9.19 4.79
C VAL A 74 21.81 9.83 5.02
N PRO A 75 22.77 9.18 5.72
CA PRO A 75 22.77 7.81 6.23
C PRO A 75 22.16 7.62 7.63
N TYR A 76 21.74 8.70 8.30
CA TYR A 76 21.28 8.64 9.69
C TYR A 76 19.93 7.94 9.87
N SER A 77 19.17 7.74 8.79
CA SER A 77 17.80 7.19 8.80
C SER A 77 16.83 8.02 9.65
N ALA A 78 17.04 9.34 9.68
CA ALA A 78 16.11 10.26 10.33
C ALA A 78 14.88 10.50 9.44
N LEU A 79 13.70 10.52 10.04
CA LEU A 79 12.44 10.86 9.39
C LEU A 79 12.12 12.31 9.74
N CYS A 80 12.14 13.18 8.73
CA CYS A 80 11.89 14.59 8.93
C CYS A 80 10.65 15.07 8.16
N SER A 81 9.98 16.08 8.68
CA SER A 81 8.78 16.67 8.09
C SER A 81 9.02 18.12 7.66
N MET A 82 8.54 18.46 6.46
CA MET A 82 8.53 19.84 5.95
C MET A 82 7.11 20.39 5.77
N GLY A 83 6.09 19.57 6.04
CA GLY A 83 4.70 19.92 5.80
C GLY A 83 4.04 20.63 6.99
N LEU A 84 2.71 20.75 6.93
CA LEU A 84 1.90 21.38 7.97
C LEU A 84 2.05 20.70 9.34
N GLY A 85 2.39 19.40 9.35
CA GLY A 85 2.57 18.59 10.56
C GLY A 85 3.98 18.62 11.16
N TYR A 86 4.85 19.55 10.77
CA TYR A 86 6.28 19.51 11.12
C TYR A 86 6.58 19.51 12.62
N GLN A 87 5.72 20.05 13.49
CA GLN A 87 5.93 20.01 14.95
C GLN A 87 5.57 18.67 15.59
N TYR A 88 4.91 17.78 14.86
CA TYR A 88 4.32 16.55 15.39
C TYR A 88 4.79 15.31 14.61
N SER A 89 6.08 15.19 14.33
CA SER A 89 6.63 14.11 13.49
C SER A 89 6.25 12.71 13.96
N VAL A 90 6.19 12.45 15.27
CA VAL A 90 5.77 11.15 15.82
C VAL A 90 4.29 10.87 15.56
N LEU A 91 3.43 11.88 15.68
CA LEU A 91 2.00 11.74 15.36
C LEU A 91 1.81 11.48 13.86
N MET A 92 2.52 12.21 13.01
CA MET A 92 2.44 12.03 11.56
C MET A 92 2.91 10.63 11.15
N PHE A 93 4.02 10.15 11.71
CA PHE A 93 4.47 8.77 11.57
C PHE A 93 3.40 7.77 12.02
N SER A 94 2.75 8.02 13.15
CA SER A 94 1.71 7.13 13.68
C SER A 94 0.49 7.03 12.76
N ILE A 95 0.08 8.15 12.16
CA ILE A 95 -1.03 8.19 11.18
C ILE A 95 -0.67 7.36 9.94
N VAL A 96 0.58 7.44 9.48
CA VAL A 96 1.05 6.68 8.31
C VAL A 96 1.10 5.19 8.59
N VAL A 97 1.59 4.77 9.76
CA VAL A 97 1.55 3.36 10.18
C VAL A 97 0.10 2.86 10.21
N ALA A 98 -0.83 3.63 10.78
CA ALA A 98 -2.24 3.28 10.81
C ALA A 98 -2.83 3.14 9.40
N GLY A 99 -2.48 4.04 8.49
CA GLY A 99 -2.94 4.00 7.10
C GLY A 99 -2.34 2.84 6.30
N LEU A 100 -1.08 2.45 6.54
CA LEU A 100 -0.50 1.23 5.98
C LEU A 100 -1.24 -0.03 6.46
N CYS A 101 -1.61 -0.10 7.75
CA CYS A 101 -2.46 -1.17 8.28
C CYS A 101 -3.83 -1.19 7.59
N ALA A 102 -4.47 -0.02 7.41
CA ALA A 102 -5.76 0.10 6.72
C ALA A 102 -5.67 -0.34 5.25
N THR A 103 -4.60 0.04 4.55
CA THR A 103 -4.31 -0.41 3.17
C THR A 103 -4.17 -1.93 3.12
N GLY A 104 -3.41 -2.54 4.03
CA GLY A 104 -3.28 -4.00 4.14
C GLY A 104 -4.64 -4.70 4.33
N ILE A 105 -5.45 -4.24 5.28
CA ILE A 105 -6.80 -4.78 5.55
C ILE A 105 -7.71 -4.67 4.33
N SER A 106 -7.68 -3.52 3.64
CA SER A 106 -8.50 -3.30 2.45
C SER A 106 -8.15 -4.26 1.30
N ILE A 107 -6.86 -4.53 1.06
CA ILE A 107 -6.39 -5.52 0.08
C ILE A 107 -6.85 -6.93 0.48
N MET A 108 -6.75 -7.29 1.76
CA MET A 108 -7.23 -8.59 2.24
C MET A 108 -8.74 -8.76 1.98
N HIS A 109 -9.56 -7.74 2.23
CA HIS A 109 -10.98 -7.78 1.91
C HIS A 109 -11.26 -7.95 0.41
N MET A 110 -10.44 -7.37 -0.47
CA MET A 110 -10.56 -7.57 -1.92
C MET A 110 -10.28 -9.03 -2.32
N PHE A 111 -9.25 -9.65 -1.74
CA PHE A 111 -8.96 -11.08 -1.97
C PHE A 111 -9.98 -12.01 -1.34
N GLU A 112 -10.50 -11.69 -0.16
CA GLU A 112 -11.55 -12.46 0.47
C GLU A 112 -12.82 -12.46 -0.38
N TYR A 113 -13.26 -11.28 -0.82
CA TYR A 113 -14.38 -11.15 -1.74
C TYR A 113 -14.15 -11.99 -3.00
N ARG A 114 -12.96 -11.87 -3.59
CA ARG A 114 -12.62 -12.60 -4.81
C ARG A 114 -12.65 -14.12 -4.61
N ARG A 115 -12.01 -14.61 -3.55
CA ARG A 115 -11.95 -16.02 -3.20
C ARG A 115 -13.37 -16.56 -3.01
N ASN A 116 -14.19 -15.87 -2.22
CA ASN A 116 -15.55 -16.33 -1.92
C ASN A 116 -16.43 -16.39 -3.19
N ALA A 117 -16.20 -15.52 -4.18
CA ALA A 117 -16.95 -15.52 -5.43
C ALA A 117 -16.62 -16.69 -6.39
N VAL A 118 -15.46 -17.34 -6.25
CA VAL A 118 -15.00 -18.39 -7.19
C VAL A 118 -14.75 -19.74 -6.55
N THR A 119 -14.94 -19.86 -5.24
CA THR A 119 -14.61 -21.10 -4.51
C THR A 119 -15.82 -21.65 -3.79
N ASP A 120 -16.02 -22.96 -3.89
CA ASP A 120 -17.10 -23.70 -3.26
C ASP A 120 -16.62 -24.49 -2.03
N ASP A 121 -17.46 -25.37 -1.54
CA ASP A 121 -17.24 -26.21 -0.38
C ASP A 121 -16.21 -27.34 -0.61
N SER A 122 -15.77 -27.56 -1.85
CA SER A 122 -14.80 -28.60 -2.19
C SER A 122 -13.38 -28.28 -1.73
N ILE A 123 -13.10 -27.03 -1.31
CA ILE A 123 -11.79 -26.57 -0.81
C ILE A 123 -11.84 -26.08 0.65
N LYS A 124 -12.76 -26.64 1.45
CA LYS A 124 -13.00 -26.27 2.87
C LYS A 124 -11.73 -26.17 3.72
N VAL A 125 -10.81 -27.14 3.59
CA VAL A 125 -9.56 -27.16 4.38
C VAL A 125 -8.69 -25.95 4.03
N LEU A 126 -8.45 -25.70 2.75
CA LEU A 126 -7.68 -24.54 2.29
C LEU A 126 -8.35 -23.22 2.70
N LYS A 127 -9.68 -23.12 2.61
CA LYS A 127 -10.44 -21.96 3.11
C LYS A 127 -10.20 -21.72 4.60
N ARG A 128 -10.23 -22.79 5.43
CA ARG A 128 -9.97 -22.70 6.87
C ARG A 128 -8.56 -22.22 7.16
N VAL A 129 -7.55 -22.73 6.45
CA VAL A 129 -6.16 -22.27 6.58
C VAL A 129 -6.04 -20.78 6.23
N ILE A 130 -6.57 -20.35 5.08
CA ILE A 130 -6.53 -18.93 4.67
C ILE A 130 -7.24 -18.04 5.70
N THR A 131 -8.38 -18.49 6.23
CA THR A 131 -9.12 -17.76 7.27
C THR A 131 -8.33 -17.71 8.58
N GLY A 132 -7.62 -18.77 8.97
CA GLY A 132 -6.71 -18.75 10.11
C GLY A 132 -5.58 -17.74 9.94
N VAL A 133 -4.90 -17.77 8.78
CA VAL A 133 -3.86 -16.78 8.43
C VAL A 133 -4.41 -15.36 8.45
N LYS A 134 -5.65 -15.15 7.97
CA LYS A 134 -6.34 -13.85 8.01
C LYS A 134 -6.47 -13.31 9.43
N TYR A 135 -7.04 -14.11 10.33
CA TYR A 135 -7.27 -13.68 11.71
C TYR A 135 -5.95 -13.47 12.47
N TYR A 136 -4.96 -14.32 12.20
CA TYR A 136 -3.63 -14.12 12.77
C TYR A 136 -2.99 -12.81 12.28
N HIS A 137 -3.16 -12.47 10.99
CA HIS A 137 -2.69 -11.18 10.47
C HIS A 137 -3.42 -9.99 11.09
N TYR A 138 -4.74 -10.08 11.30
CA TYR A 138 -5.49 -9.05 12.03
C TYR A 138 -5.03 -8.88 13.48
N PHE A 139 -4.74 -9.99 14.16
CA PHE A 139 -4.15 -9.97 15.50
C PHE A 139 -2.78 -9.25 15.50
N MET A 140 -1.92 -9.54 14.53
CA MET A 140 -0.62 -8.89 14.38
C MET A 140 -0.76 -7.39 14.11
N MET A 141 -1.66 -6.98 13.21
CA MET A 141 -1.91 -5.56 12.92
C MET A 141 -2.49 -4.81 14.12
N THR A 142 -3.42 -5.43 14.85
CA THR A 142 -3.99 -4.83 16.06
C THR A 142 -2.92 -4.67 17.15
N SER A 143 -2.12 -5.72 17.37
CA SER A 143 -0.99 -5.68 18.30
C SER A 143 0.04 -4.62 17.90
N CYS A 144 0.31 -4.45 16.60
CA CYS A 144 1.18 -3.40 16.07
C CYS A 144 0.67 -2.00 16.42
N MET A 145 -0.65 -1.77 16.27
CA MET A 145 -1.26 -0.49 16.65
C MET A 145 -1.23 -0.23 18.16
N CYS A 146 -1.48 -1.26 18.99
CA CYS A 146 -1.37 -1.13 20.44
C CYS A 146 0.06 -0.80 20.86
N LEU A 147 1.05 -1.48 20.27
CA LEU A 147 2.47 -1.23 20.54
C LEU A 147 2.91 0.15 20.03
N LEU A 148 2.43 0.61 18.89
CA LEU A 148 2.70 1.97 18.40
C LEU A 148 2.25 3.03 19.42
N ILE A 149 1.05 2.86 19.99
CA ILE A 149 0.53 3.75 21.03
C ILE A 149 1.41 3.66 22.30
N ALA A 150 1.75 2.44 22.74
CA ALA A 150 2.61 2.24 23.90
C ALA A 150 4.04 2.79 23.70
N SER A 151 4.53 2.77 22.46
CA SER A 151 5.83 3.30 22.06
C SER A 151 5.84 4.81 21.82
N TYR A 152 4.69 5.49 21.86
CA TYR A 152 4.60 6.89 21.46
C TYR A 152 5.54 7.79 22.28
N SER A 153 5.58 7.62 23.61
CA SER A 153 6.47 8.39 24.49
C SER A 153 7.95 8.15 24.19
N HIS A 154 8.33 6.89 23.92
CA HIS A 154 9.69 6.51 23.55
C HIS A 154 10.11 7.01 22.15
N LEU A 155 9.14 7.18 21.25
CA LEU A 155 9.37 7.80 19.94
C LEU A 155 9.42 9.33 20.04
N ALA A 156 8.71 9.94 21.00
CA ALA A 156 8.75 11.38 21.25
C ALA A 156 10.01 11.82 21.98
N ASP A 157 10.50 11.04 22.95
CA ASP A 157 11.74 11.33 23.66
C ASP A 157 12.97 10.89 22.84
N GLN A 158 13.53 11.86 22.13
CA GLN A 158 14.62 11.64 21.17
C GLN A 158 15.98 12.15 21.66
N LYS A 159 16.05 12.84 22.80
CA LYS A 159 17.26 13.58 23.19
C LYS A 159 18.44 12.64 23.41
N GLU A 160 18.25 11.61 24.24
CA GLU A 160 19.29 10.61 24.53
C GLU A 160 19.70 9.83 23.29
N PHE A 161 18.71 9.42 22.49
CA PHE A 161 18.96 8.68 21.25
C PHE A 161 19.75 9.52 20.23
N LYS A 162 19.38 10.79 20.01
CA LYS A 162 20.13 11.71 19.14
C LYS A 162 21.58 11.92 19.61
N MET A 163 21.82 11.99 20.92
CA MET A 163 23.18 12.05 21.47
C MET A 163 23.98 10.76 21.20
N ASN A 164 23.35 9.58 21.32
CA ASN A 164 23.98 8.30 21.00
C ASN A 164 24.33 8.21 19.49
N ILE A 165 23.42 8.65 18.61
CA ILE A 165 23.67 8.72 17.16
C ILE A 165 24.79 9.71 16.84
N GLN A 166 24.82 10.89 17.48
CA GLN A 166 25.92 11.86 17.31
C GLN A 166 27.26 11.29 17.81
N SER A 167 27.26 10.51 18.89
CA SER A 167 28.47 9.79 19.33
C SER A 167 28.96 8.77 18.30
N LYS A 168 28.03 8.06 17.64
CA LYS A 168 28.34 7.02 16.65
C LYS A 168 28.78 7.58 15.28
N PHE A 169 28.09 8.60 14.78
CA PHE A 169 28.30 9.14 13.43
C PHE A 169 29.03 10.50 13.41
N GLY A 170 29.38 11.06 14.56
CA GLY A 170 29.96 12.40 14.66
C GLY A 170 28.88 13.49 14.61
N SER A 171 29.31 14.75 14.42
CA SER A 171 28.44 15.92 14.48
C SER A 171 27.25 15.80 13.53
N LEU A 172 26.03 15.84 14.09
CA LEU A 172 24.81 15.85 13.32
C LEU A 172 24.50 17.27 12.83
N PRO A 173 23.91 17.42 11.63
CA PRO A 173 23.36 18.69 11.18
C PRO A 173 22.39 19.29 12.21
N SER A 174 22.44 20.61 12.41
CA SER A 174 21.62 21.31 13.41
C SER A 174 20.12 21.10 13.22
N TYR A 175 19.62 21.04 11.99
CA TYR A 175 18.19 20.82 11.71
C TYR A 175 17.67 19.46 12.23
N ILE A 176 18.53 18.45 12.40
CA ILE A 176 18.13 17.13 12.93
C ILE A 176 17.74 17.24 14.41
N TRP A 177 18.26 18.24 15.13
CA TRP A 177 17.96 18.45 16.54
C TRP A 177 16.57 19.06 16.78
N CYS A 178 15.95 19.61 15.74
CA CYS A 178 14.61 20.17 15.80
C CYS A 178 13.52 19.08 15.90
N ASP A 179 12.32 19.48 16.34
CA ASP A 179 11.15 18.59 16.53
C ASP A 179 10.57 18.04 15.22
N ASN A 180 10.92 18.67 14.10
CA ASN A 180 10.54 18.19 12.77
C ASN A 180 11.26 16.93 12.34
N CYS A 181 12.32 16.51 13.03
CA CYS A 181 13.04 15.28 12.76
C CYS A 181 12.94 14.30 13.93
N MET A 182 12.54 13.07 13.62
CA MET A 182 12.52 11.94 14.56
C MET A 182 13.38 10.78 14.05
N PHE A 183 13.85 9.95 14.98
CA PHE A 183 14.41 8.64 14.69
C PHE A 183 13.50 7.55 15.23
N ILE A 184 13.61 6.35 14.67
CA ILE A 184 13.06 5.16 15.29
C ILE A 184 14.02 4.73 16.39
N ASN A 185 13.66 5.02 17.65
CA ASN A 185 14.49 4.74 18.81
C ASN A 185 14.53 3.23 19.12
N THR A 186 15.44 2.49 18.48
CA THR A 186 15.59 1.05 18.67
C THR A 186 16.24 0.65 19.99
N ASP A 187 16.74 1.61 20.78
CA ASP A 187 17.29 1.34 22.11
C ASP A 187 16.15 1.01 23.11
N SER A 188 14.93 1.47 22.84
CA SER A 188 13.74 1.08 23.59
C SER A 188 13.26 -0.32 23.19
N THR A 189 13.16 -1.23 24.17
CA THR A 189 12.64 -2.58 23.97
C THR A 189 11.23 -2.57 23.37
N THR A 190 10.37 -1.63 23.79
CA THR A 190 8.99 -1.51 23.29
C THR A 190 8.99 -1.16 21.79
N VAL A 191 9.81 -0.18 21.38
CA VAL A 191 9.94 0.22 19.97
C VAL A 191 10.56 -0.91 19.14
N LEU A 192 11.55 -1.63 19.68
CA LEU A 192 12.15 -2.78 19.01
C LEU A 192 11.13 -3.90 18.76
N ILE A 193 10.29 -4.21 19.74
CA ILE A 193 9.20 -5.19 19.59
C ILE A 193 8.19 -4.71 18.56
N PHE A 194 7.80 -3.43 18.58
CA PHE A 194 6.93 -2.82 17.56
C PHE A 194 7.49 -3.00 16.15
N VAL A 195 8.76 -2.65 15.93
CA VAL A 195 9.44 -2.78 14.63
C VAL A 195 9.53 -4.23 14.19
N GLY A 196 9.91 -5.14 15.09
CA GLY A 196 10.00 -6.57 14.80
C GLY A 196 8.64 -7.19 14.44
N LEU A 197 7.58 -6.76 15.12
CA LEU A 197 6.21 -7.18 14.83
C LEU A 197 5.73 -6.64 13.47
N ALA A 198 5.99 -5.37 13.17
CA ALA A 198 5.67 -4.76 11.88
C ALA A 198 6.42 -5.46 10.73
N ALA A 199 7.71 -5.75 10.91
CA ALA A 199 8.53 -6.45 9.91
C ALA A 199 8.06 -7.89 9.68
N SER A 200 7.79 -8.65 10.75
CA SER A 200 7.30 -10.03 10.65
C SER A 200 5.88 -10.16 10.10
N SER A 201 5.07 -9.09 10.15
CA SER A 201 3.74 -9.08 9.55
C SER A 201 3.76 -9.14 8.01
N GLN A 202 4.82 -8.65 7.37
CA GLN A 202 4.96 -8.59 5.91
C GLN A 202 5.00 -9.98 5.23
N PRO A 203 5.87 -10.93 5.64
CA PRO A 203 5.85 -12.28 5.06
C PRO A 203 4.52 -12.98 5.30
N LEU A 204 3.84 -12.73 6.42
CA LEU A 204 2.51 -13.28 6.68
C LEU A 204 1.46 -12.75 5.69
N ALA A 205 1.50 -11.45 5.35
CA ALA A 205 0.65 -10.89 4.31
C ALA A 205 0.92 -11.55 2.93
N ALA A 206 2.20 -11.79 2.61
CA ALA A 206 2.58 -12.48 1.38
C ALA A 206 2.05 -13.93 1.33
N VAL A 207 2.11 -14.66 2.46
CA VAL A 207 1.52 -16.00 2.57
C VAL A 207 0.01 -15.96 2.36
N TYR A 208 -0.71 -15.03 3.01
CA TYR A 208 -2.15 -14.86 2.82
C TYR A 208 -2.50 -14.61 1.35
N PHE A 209 -1.76 -13.70 0.71
CA PHE A 209 -1.94 -13.37 -0.70
C PHE A 209 -1.70 -14.58 -1.61
N GLY A 210 -0.58 -15.28 -1.43
CA GLY A 210 -0.22 -16.46 -2.21
C GLY A 210 -1.29 -17.55 -2.12
N LEU A 211 -1.75 -17.87 -0.90
CA LEU A 211 -2.81 -18.84 -0.68
C LEU A 211 -4.15 -18.40 -1.28
N SER A 212 -4.49 -17.12 -1.18
CA SER A 212 -5.75 -16.57 -1.74
C SER A 212 -5.77 -16.59 -3.28
N VAL A 213 -4.65 -16.28 -3.92
CA VAL A 213 -4.49 -16.39 -5.37
C VAL A 213 -4.55 -17.86 -5.81
N TYR A 214 -3.86 -18.75 -5.10
CA TYR A 214 -3.89 -20.18 -5.37
C TYR A 214 -5.31 -20.75 -5.26
N ALA A 215 -6.03 -20.46 -4.17
CA ALA A 215 -7.41 -20.87 -3.98
C ALA A 215 -8.34 -20.33 -5.08
N SER A 216 -8.14 -19.07 -5.48
CA SER A 216 -8.94 -18.45 -6.56
C SER A 216 -8.68 -19.10 -7.93
N LYS A 217 -7.43 -19.47 -8.23
CA LYS A 217 -7.09 -20.20 -9.46
C LYS A 217 -7.70 -21.60 -9.47
N LEU A 218 -7.60 -22.33 -8.36
CA LEU A 218 -8.18 -23.66 -8.22
C LEU A 218 -9.71 -23.64 -8.34
N GLY A 219 -10.37 -22.69 -7.68
CA GLY A 219 -11.82 -22.50 -7.80
C GLY A 219 -12.25 -22.19 -9.24
N LEU A 220 -11.52 -21.32 -9.92
CA LEU A 220 -11.80 -21.00 -11.32
C LEU A 220 -11.61 -22.20 -12.27
N GLN A 221 -10.62 -23.06 -12.00
CA GLN A 221 -10.43 -24.30 -12.77
C GLN A 221 -11.60 -25.27 -12.60
N LYS A 222 -12.15 -25.39 -11.39
CA LYS A 222 -13.33 -26.24 -11.11
C LYS A 222 -14.58 -25.71 -11.81
N LEU A 223 -14.77 -24.39 -11.82
CA LEU A 223 -15.89 -23.73 -12.50
C LEU A 223 -15.78 -23.72 -14.03
N ARG A 224 -14.65 -24.20 -14.61
CA ARG A 224 -14.40 -24.15 -16.05
C ARG A 224 -15.44 -24.91 -16.87
N ASN A 225 -15.96 -26.01 -16.32
CA ASN A 225 -16.91 -26.86 -17.00
C ASN A 225 -18.37 -26.43 -16.75
N SER A 226 -18.62 -25.56 -15.76
CA SER A 226 -19.97 -25.16 -15.33
C SER A 226 -20.35 -23.76 -15.80
N LEU A 227 -19.39 -22.93 -16.21
CA LEU A 227 -19.61 -21.55 -16.65
C LEU A 227 -19.28 -21.38 -18.12
N SER A 228 -19.87 -20.35 -18.73
CA SER A 228 -19.53 -19.98 -20.11
C SER A 228 -18.07 -19.53 -20.23
N GLN A 229 -17.45 -19.77 -21.39
CA GLN A 229 -16.08 -19.32 -21.68
C GLN A 229 -15.92 -17.80 -21.51
N LYS A 230 -16.95 -17.04 -21.86
CA LYS A 230 -16.99 -15.59 -21.68
C LYS A 230 -16.95 -15.21 -20.20
N THR A 231 -17.76 -15.84 -19.35
CA THR A 231 -17.75 -15.60 -17.90
C THR A 231 -16.40 -15.94 -17.29
N ILE A 232 -15.82 -17.09 -17.64
CA ILE A 232 -14.49 -17.52 -17.15
C ILE A 232 -13.41 -16.52 -17.56
N SER A 233 -13.47 -15.99 -18.78
CA SER A 233 -12.52 -14.99 -19.25
C SER A 233 -12.58 -13.69 -18.44
N ILE A 234 -13.79 -13.24 -18.07
CA ILE A 234 -14.00 -12.06 -17.21
C ILE A 234 -13.45 -12.33 -15.81
N GLN A 235 -13.72 -13.50 -15.25
CA GLN A 235 -13.20 -13.93 -13.95
C GLN A 235 -11.66 -13.95 -13.93
N ARG A 236 -11.03 -14.51 -14.96
CA ARG A 236 -9.57 -14.55 -15.08
C ARG A 236 -8.97 -13.16 -15.22
N ASN A 237 -9.59 -12.30 -16.03
CA ASN A 237 -9.16 -10.92 -16.19
C ASN A 237 -9.20 -10.16 -14.87
N PHE A 238 -10.29 -10.29 -14.12
CA PHE A 238 -10.43 -9.66 -12.81
C PHE A 238 -9.36 -10.12 -11.81
N LEU A 239 -9.11 -11.43 -11.72
CA LEU A 239 -8.08 -11.98 -10.84
C LEU A 239 -6.68 -11.48 -11.23
N TYR A 240 -6.39 -11.39 -12.53
CA TYR A 240 -5.14 -10.84 -13.03
C TYR A 240 -4.98 -9.35 -12.70
N SER A 241 -6.04 -8.56 -12.85
CA SER A 241 -6.04 -7.15 -12.46
C SER A 241 -5.78 -6.95 -10.98
N LEU A 242 -6.43 -7.74 -10.13
CA LEU A 242 -6.24 -7.70 -8.68
C LEU A 242 -4.81 -8.10 -8.28
N TYR A 243 -4.26 -9.12 -8.92
CA TYR A 243 -2.86 -9.53 -8.76
C TYR A 243 -1.91 -8.39 -9.12
N LEU A 244 -2.11 -7.75 -10.28
CA LEU A 244 -1.24 -6.68 -10.75
C LEU A 244 -1.32 -5.44 -9.86
N GLN A 245 -2.53 -5.05 -9.41
CA GLN A 245 -2.73 -4.00 -8.41
C GLN A 245 -1.98 -4.28 -7.11
N THR A 246 -2.02 -5.54 -6.63
CA THR A 246 -1.35 -5.92 -5.37
C THR A 246 0.17 -6.00 -5.53
N ALA A 247 0.65 -6.43 -6.70
CA ALA A 247 2.08 -6.43 -6.99
C ALA A 247 2.67 -5.02 -6.91
N VAL A 248 1.93 -4.00 -7.38
CA VAL A 248 2.32 -2.60 -7.21
C VAL A 248 2.49 -2.27 -5.72
N HIS A 249 1.53 -2.61 -4.87
CA HIS A 249 1.64 -2.39 -3.41
C HIS A 249 2.86 -3.07 -2.80
N VAL A 250 3.12 -4.33 -3.13
CA VAL A 250 4.29 -5.07 -2.62
C VAL A 250 5.60 -4.40 -3.05
N ILE A 251 5.71 -3.99 -4.32
CA ILE A 251 6.93 -3.35 -4.81
C ILE A 251 7.10 -1.95 -4.21
N PHE A 252 6.05 -1.13 -4.21
CA PHE A 252 6.13 0.28 -3.87
C PHE A 252 6.11 0.54 -2.35
N ILE A 253 5.63 -0.42 -1.55
CA ILE A 253 5.65 -0.33 -0.07
C ILE A 253 6.77 -1.20 0.51
N SER A 254 6.82 -2.50 0.15
CA SER A 254 7.75 -3.42 0.83
C SER A 254 9.21 -3.20 0.44
N VAL A 255 9.52 -2.74 -0.78
CA VAL A 255 10.91 -2.44 -1.17
C VAL A 255 11.46 -1.21 -0.42
N PRO A 256 10.78 -0.04 -0.39
CA PRO A 256 11.22 1.09 0.43
C PRO A 256 11.37 0.77 1.91
N LEU A 257 10.40 0.08 2.50
CA LEU A 257 10.49 -0.34 3.90
C LEU A 257 11.64 -1.33 4.12
N GLY A 258 11.84 -2.29 3.22
CA GLY A 258 12.94 -3.25 3.31
C GLY A 258 14.31 -2.58 3.27
N ILE A 259 14.51 -1.64 2.35
CA ILE A 259 15.77 -0.86 2.27
C ILE A 259 15.97 -0.02 3.53
N PHE A 260 14.91 0.64 4.01
CA PHE A 260 14.95 1.41 5.25
C PHE A 260 15.26 0.54 6.48
N PHE A 261 14.72 -0.68 6.58
CA PHE A 261 15.05 -1.61 7.66
C PHE A 261 16.48 -2.16 7.56
N ILE A 262 16.96 -2.45 6.35
CA ILE A 262 18.34 -2.88 6.13
C ILE A 262 19.33 -1.76 6.51
N SER A 263 19.00 -0.48 6.26
CA SER A 263 19.86 0.63 6.65
C SER A 263 20.01 0.80 8.16
N PHE A 264 19.08 0.27 8.98
CA PHE A 264 19.27 0.20 10.44
C PHE A 264 20.23 -0.94 10.85
N ILE A 265 20.22 -2.06 10.14
CA ILE A 265 21.01 -3.25 10.49
C ILE A 265 22.45 -3.11 9.99
N VAL A 266 22.62 -2.60 8.77
CA VAL A 266 23.93 -2.39 8.16
C VAL A 266 24.50 -1.08 8.69
N TYR A 267 25.18 -1.16 9.84
CA TYR A 267 26.00 -0.06 10.32
C TYR A 267 27.12 0.21 9.30
N ILE A 268 27.05 1.35 8.61
CA ILE A 268 28.15 1.86 7.79
C ILE A 268 28.91 2.87 8.65
N PRO A 269 30.02 2.49 9.31
CA PRO A 269 30.82 3.44 10.07
C PRO A 269 31.33 4.54 9.15
N GLN A 270 31.25 5.79 9.62
CA GLN A 270 31.76 6.96 8.91
C GLN A 270 33.24 6.82 8.53
N SER A 271 34.01 6.06 9.31
CA SER A 271 35.41 5.75 9.04
C SER A 271 35.62 4.82 7.83
N ALA A 272 34.67 3.95 7.47
CA ALA A 272 34.71 3.15 6.25
C ALA A 272 34.20 3.94 5.02
N MET A 273 33.27 4.87 5.24
CA MET A 273 32.73 5.76 4.20
C MET A 273 33.73 6.87 3.80
N CYS A 274 34.55 7.36 4.74
CA CYS A 274 35.53 8.42 4.50
C CYS A 274 36.96 7.94 4.18
N LYS A 275 37.41 6.74 4.60
CA LYS A 275 38.81 6.32 4.35
C LYS A 275 39.10 5.88 2.92
N ASN A 276 38.12 5.42 2.15
CA ASN A 276 38.30 5.01 0.75
C ASN A 276 37.85 6.05 -0.27
N PHE A 277 37.33 7.21 0.14
CA PHE A 277 36.46 8.01 -0.74
C PHE A 277 36.81 9.50 -0.77
N LYS A 278 37.89 9.83 -1.51
CA LYS A 278 38.24 11.21 -1.90
C LYS A 278 37.35 11.79 -3.01
N SER A 279 36.35 11.02 -3.50
CA SER A 279 35.36 11.43 -4.53
C SER A 279 33.96 11.69 -3.92
N LEU A 280 33.92 12.54 -2.89
CA LEU A 280 32.81 12.63 -1.93
C LEU A 280 31.57 13.42 -2.42
N LYS A 281 31.62 14.10 -3.58
CA LYS A 281 30.43 14.79 -4.12
C LYS A 281 29.47 13.86 -4.88
N PHE A 282 29.96 12.77 -5.46
CA PHE A 282 29.15 11.93 -6.37
C PHE A 282 28.28 10.90 -5.61
N GLN A 283 28.76 10.32 -4.51
CA GLN A 283 28.04 9.25 -3.79
C GLN A 283 27.02 9.76 -2.75
N VAL A 284 27.26 10.91 -2.12
CA VAL A 284 26.27 11.55 -1.22
C VAL A 284 25.02 11.98 -2.00
N SER A 285 25.18 12.41 -3.26
CA SER A 285 24.05 12.64 -4.17
C SER A 285 23.25 11.36 -4.36
N ILE A 286 23.89 10.25 -4.75
CA ILE A 286 23.21 8.96 -5.00
C ILE A 286 22.36 8.52 -3.80
N PHE A 287 22.88 8.56 -2.58
CA PHE A 287 22.12 8.13 -1.39
C PHE A 287 20.97 9.08 -1.03
N SER A 288 21.17 10.39 -1.20
CA SER A 288 20.08 11.35 -1.03
C SER A 288 19.00 11.18 -2.11
N ASP A 289 19.40 10.99 -3.37
CA ASP A 289 18.51 10.78 -4.51
C ASP A 289 17.71 9.47 -4.35
N MET A 290 18.35 8.43 -3.82
CA MET A 290 17.68 7.17 -3.48
C MET A 290 16.63 7.35 -2.39
N SER A 291 16.90 8.11 -1.33
CA SER A 291 15.91 8.29 -0.24
C SER A 291 14.63 8.99 -0.75
N TYR A 292 14.78 9.99 -1.62
CA TYR A 292 13.65 10.66 -2.25
C TYR A 292 12.87 9.74 -3.19
N ILE A 293 13.56 8.92 -4.00
CA ILE A 293 12.89 7.92 -4.85
C ILE A 293 12.11 6.92 -3.99
N LEU A 294 12.67 6.45 -2.88
CA LEU A 294 11.99 5.50 -1.98
C LEU A 294 10.76 6.11 -1.31
N VAL A 295 10.83 7.37 -0.90
CA VAL A 295 9.66 8.11 -0.38
C VAL A 295 8.62 8.31 -1.48
N ALA A 296 9.02 8.68 -2.69
CA ALA A 296 8.11 8.84 -3.82
C ALA A 296 7.44 7.50 -4.18
N MET A 297 8.18 6.39 -4.20
CA MET A 297 7.60 5.06 -4.39
C MET A 297 6.57 4.74 -3.30
N CYS A 298 6.94 4.93 -2.02
CA CYS A 298 6.03 4.68 -0.91
C CYS A 298 4.79 5.58 -0.97
N THR A 299 4.91 6.80 -1.48
CA THR A 299 3.79 7.74 -1.56
C THR A 299 2.87 7.45 -2.75
N GLN A 300 3.41 7.12 -3.92
CA GLN A 300 2.67 6.94 -5.17
C GLN A 300 2.10 5.53 -5.39
N HIS A 301 2.16 4.66 -4.38
CA HIS A 301 1.67 3.28 -4.45
C HIS A 301 0.17 3.20 -4.78
N GLY A 302 -0.62 4.14 -4.28
CA GLY A 302 -2.08 4.14 -4.36
C GLY A 302 -2.59 4.42 -5.76
N SER A 303 -2.10 5.50 -6.37
CA SER A 303 -2.46 5.98 -7.69
C SER A 303 -1.98 5.02 -8.76
N LEU A 304 -0.74 4.53 -8.64
CA LEU A 304 -0.21 3.52 -9.55
C LEU A 304 -1.00 2.20 -9.44
N SER A 305 -1.38 1.76 -8.25
CA SER A 305 -2.22 0.57 -8.07
C SER A 305 -3.62 0.76 -8.68
N THR A 306 -4.18 1.97 -8.56
CA THR A 306 -5.48 2.35 -9.14
C THR A 306 -5.42 2.39 -10.67
N LEU A 307 -4.34 2.95 -11.23
CA LEU A 307 -4.08 2.94 -12.67
C LEU A 307 -3.91 1.51 -13.20
N ALA A 308 -3.12 0.69 -12.49
CA ALA A 308 -2.93 -0.72 -12.77
C ALA A 308 -4.27 -1.46 -12.87
N LEU A 309 -5.18 -1.22 -11.93
CA LEU A 309 -6.52 -1.77 -11.95
C LEU A 309 -7.34 -1.26 -13.15
N LEU A 310 -7.36 0.06 -13.39
CA LEU A 310 -8.12 0.68 -14.48
C LEU A 310 -7.69 0.14 -15.85
N MET A 311 -6.38 0.03 -16.08
CA MET A 311 -5.80 -0.39 -17.37
C MET A 311 -5.89 -1.89 -17.61
N SER A 312 -5.71 -2.71 -16.57
CA SER A 312 -5.73 -4.18 -16.71
C SER A 312 -7.15 -4.76 -16.71
N ASN A 313 -8.13 -4.05 -16.13
CA ASN A 313 -9.49 -4.54 -16.00
C ASN A 313 -10.31 -4.20 -17.25
N LYS A 314 -10.47 -5.16 -18.18
CA LYS A 314 -11.13 -4.95 -19.48
C LYS A 314 -12.52 -4.28 -19.37
N PRO A 315 -13.44 -4.72 -18.48
CA PRO A 315 -14.69 -4.00 -18.27
C PRO A 315 -14.52 -2.53 -17.89
N LEU A 316 -13.66 -2.21 -16.91
CA LEU A 316 -13.42 -0.83 -16.48
C LEU A 316 -12.73 -0.01 -17.56
N TYR A 317 -11.71 -0.57 -18.21
CA TYR A 317 -10.98 0.07 -19.31
C TYR A 317 -11.88 0.39 -20.51
N SER A 318 -12.81 -0.51 -20.84
CA SER A 318 -13.78 -0.26 -21.91
C SER A 318 -14.71 0.90 -21.59
N VAL A 319 -15.17 1.02 -20.33
CA VAL A 319 -15.98 2.16 -19.89
C VAL A 319 -15.16 3.45 -19.90
N PHE A 320 -13.90 3.40 -19.45
CA PHE A 320 -12.98 4.52 -19.46
C PHE A 320 -12.75 5.08 -20.87
N THR A 321 -12.34 4.22 -21.81
CA THR A 321 -12.06 4.60 -23.20
C THR A 321 -13.29 5.15 -23.91
N LYS A 322 -14.49 4.58 -23.67
CA LYS A 322 -15.76 5.11 -24.20
C LYS A 322 -16.11 6.47 -23.63
N THR A 323 -15.90 6.68 -22.32
CA THR A 323 -16.31 7.89 -21.61
C THR A 323 -15.36 9.07 -21.86
N PHE A 324 -14.05 8.84 -21.71
CA PHE A 324 -13.05 9.91 -21.70
C PHE A 324 -12.28 10.02 -23.01
N LEU A 325 -12.08 8.91 -23.73
CA LEU A 325 -11.29 8.90 -24.97
C LEU A 325 -12.14 8.83 -26.25
N ARG A 326 -13.49 8.78 -26.10
CA ARG A 326 -14.47 8.63 -27.19
C ARG A 326 -14.10 7.54 -28.22
N MET A 327 -13.31 6.54 -27.82
CA MET A 327 -12.97 5.43 -28.69
C MET A 327 -14.18 4.51 -28.80
N LYS A 328 -14.77 4.41 -30.00
CA LYS A 328 -15.75 3.36 -30.32
C LYS A 328 -15.04 2.02 -30.39
N LEU A 329 -14.85 1.36 -29.25
CA LEU A 329 -14.54 -0.07 -29.25
C LEU A 329 -15.79 -0.82 -29.72
N ASN A 330 -15.70 -1.48 -30.87
CA ASN A 330 -16.71 -2.37 -31.44
C ASN A 330 -16.94 -3.59 -30.52
N LEU A 331 -17.67 -3.40 -29.42
CA LEU A 331 -18.22 -4.48 -28.59
C LEU A 331 -19.74 -4.46 -28.74
N ARG A 332 -20.22 -4.78 -29.95
CA ARG A 332 -21.64 -4.78 -30.35
C ARG A 332 -22.50 -5.86 -29.65
N GLY A 333 -22.01 -6.49 -28.59
CA GLY A 333 -22.70 -7.56 -27.85
C GLY A 333 -22.67 -7.42 -26.32
N ALA A 334 -22.20 -6.31 -25.75
CA ALA A 334 -22.06 -6.16 -24.29
C ALA A 334 -23.32 -5.63 -23.59
N ASP A 335 -24.11 -4.80 -24.26
CA ASP A 335 -25.15 -3.99 -23.58
C ASP A 335 -26.50 -4.72 -23.42
N ARG A 336 -26.85 -5.66 -24.30
CA ARG A 336 -28.04 -6.53 -24.09
C ARG A 336 -27.76 -7.75 -23.22
N VAL A 337 -26.50 -8.15 -23.11
CA VAL A 337 -26.09 -9.36 -22.42
C VAL A 337 -25.80 -9.08 -20.94
N SER A 338 -25.48 -7.85 -20.56
CA SER A 338 -25.20 -7.44 -19.18
C SER A 338 -26.39 -7.57 -18.22
N ALA A 339 -27.63 -7.44 -18.71
CA ALA A 339 -28.84 -7.67 -17.90
C ALA A 339 -29.10 -9.17 -17.63
N LEU A 340 -28.93 -10.02 -18.65
CA LEU A 340 -29.06 -11.48 -18.53
C LEU A 340 -27.87 -12.11 -17.78
N GLU A 341 -26.65 -11.60 -17.98
CA GLU A 341 -25.44 -12.04 -17.27
C GLU A 341 -25.44 -11.60 -15.80
N ALA A 342 -26.00 -10.44 -15.45
CA ALA A 342 -26.25 -10.08 -14.06
C ALA A 342 -27.15 -11.12 -13.37
N SER A 343 -28.17 -11.65 -14.06
CA SER A 343 -29.05 -12.70 -13.52
C SER A 343 -28.36 -14.07 -13.36
N SER A 344 -27.42 -14.42 -14.25
CA SER A 344 -26.61 -15.64 -14.16
C SER A 344 -25.56 -15.54 -13.04
N TRP A 345 -24.95 -14.36 -12.88
CA TRP A 345 -24.00 -14.09 -11.82
C TRP A 345 -24.69 -14.04 -10.44
N TYR A 346 -25.87 -13.41 -10.35
CA TYR A 346 -26.73 -13.49 -9.16
C TYR A 346 -27.03 -14.94 -8.80
N ARG A 347 -27.46 -15.79 -9.75
CA ARG A 347 -27.68 -17.22 -9.50
C ARG A 347 -26.44 -17.96 -9.00
N SER A 348 -25.24 -17.59 -9.43
CA SER A 348 -23.99 -18.18 -8.93
C SER A 348 -23.56 -17.66 -7.55
N ALA A 349 -23.94 -16.43 -7.19
CA ALA A 349 -23.64 -15.79 -5.90
C ALA A 349 -24.71 -16.06 -4.83
N THR A 350 -25.94 -16.40 -5.23
CA THR A 350 -27.08 -16.65 -4.35
C THR A 350 -27.55 -18.09 -4.36
N SER A 351 -26.75 -19.08 -4.81
CA SER A 351 -27.12 -20.50 -4.63
C SER A 351 -27.37 -20.73 -3.13
N PRO A 352 -28.63 -20.85 -2.70
CA PRO A 352 -28.92 -20.87 -1.28
C PRO A 352 -28.98 -22.32 -0.83
N ASN A 353 -28.40 -22.54 0.34
CA ASN A 353 -28.64 -23.66 1.25
C ASN A 353 -30.13 -23.77 1.68
N ARG A 354 -31.10 -23.49 0.81
CA ARG A 354 -32.53 -23.29 1.11
C ARG A 354 -33.45 -24.24 0.35
N GLU A 355 -32.98 -25.48 0.12
CA GLU A 355 -33.83 -26.61 -0.30
C GLU A 355 -33.62 -27.85 0.59
N ARG A 356 -33.21 -27.66 1.85
CA ARG A 356 -33.26 -28.72 2.88
C ARG A 356 -34.04 -28.28 4.11
N ILE A 357 -35.24 -27.73 3.88
CA ILE A 357 -36.35 -27.79 4.83
C ILE A 357 -37.56 -28.19 3.97
N VAL A 358 -38.31 -29.19 4.42
CA VAL A 358 -39.42 -29.90 3.73
C VAL A 358 -38.99 -31.05 2.81
N LYS A 359 -38.59 -32.17 3.42
CA LYS A 359 -39.36 -33.43 3.40
C LYS A 359 -38.91 -34.33 4.53
#